data_AF-A0A7Y9BK58-F1
#
_entry.id   AF-A0A7Y9BK58-F1
#
_cell.length_a   1.000
_cell.length_b   1.000
_cell.length_c   1.000
_cell.angle_alpha   90.00
_cell.angle_beta   90.00
_cell.angle_gamma   90.00
#
_symmetry.space_group_name_H-M   'P 1'
#
loop_
_entity.id
_entity.type
_entity.pdbx_description
1 polymer ?
#
loop_
_entity_poly.entity_id
_entity_poly.type
_entity_poly.pdbx_seq_one_letter_code
_entity_poly.pdbx_strand_id
1 'polypeptide(L)'
;MPLSFGTRLRSAMDERGPLCVGIDPHASLLSSWGLSDDIAGLERFSRTVVEALADTVAVFKPQAAFFERFGSRGIAVLEQTVADARAAGTLVVMDAKRGDIGSTMAAYAETFLREDSPLFSDALTVSPYLGYGSLAPAVELARESGAGLFVLALTSNPEGAEVQRAVREDGRTIGATMLAHLAEENAGATPMGSFGAVVGATLGDLSSFDLDINGPLLAPGIGAQGAEAADLPRVFGTAVRNVVPNVSRGVLRHGPDAGALRRAAARFADEIRVAVAA
;
A
#
# COMPACT_ATOMS: atom_id res chain seq x y z
N MET A 1 -3.71 5.76 -23.70
CA MET A 1 -3.04 5.43 -22.42
C MET A 1 -4.10 4.98 -21.43
N PRO A 2 -3.82 3.95 -20.62
CA PRO A 2 -4.73 3.52 -19.55
C PRO A 2 -5.04 4.65 -18.57
N LEU A 3 -6.15 4.55 -17.85
CA LEU A 3 -6.47 5.49 -16.77
C LEU A 3 -5.39 5.43 -15.68
N SER A 4 -4.92 6.59 -15.21
CA SER A 4 -3.87 6.67 -14.20
C SER A 4 -4.30 6.03 -12.87
N PHE A 5 -3.36 5.42 -12.17
CA PHE A 5 -3.58 4.84 -10.84
C PHE A 5 -4.21 5.84 -9.87
N GLY A 6 -3.73 7.09 -9.83
CA GLY A 6 -4.32 8.13 -8.97
C GLY A 6 -5.81 8.36 -9.23
N THR A 7 -6.23 8.39 -10.49
CA THR A 7 -7.65 8.53 -10.86
C THR A 7 -8.46 7.30 -10.45
N ARG A 8 -7.95 6.10 -10.75
CA ARG A 8 -8.62 4.83 -10.41
C ARG A 8 -8.74 4.65 -8.89
N LEU A 9 -7.69 5.00 -8.15
CA LEU A 9 -7.65 4.93 -6.69
C LEU A 9 -8.65 5.89 -6.07
N ARG A 10 -8.77 7.13 -6.56
CA ARG A 10 -9.81 8.05 -6.11
C ARG A 10 -11.21 7.45 -6.28
N SER A 11 -11.53 6.97 -7.49
CA SER A 11 -12.82 6.33 -7.78
C SER A 11 -13.09 5.15 -6.85
N ALA A 12 -12.11 4.26 -6.68
CA ALA A 12 -12.24 3.07 -5.83
C ALA A 12 -12.50 3.44 -4.36
N MET A 13 -11.81 4.44 -3.82
CA MET A 13 -12.03 4.89 -2.44
C MET A 13 -13.38 5.60 -2.26
N ASP A 14 -13.83 6.35 -3.26
CA ASP A 14 -15.13 7.02 -3.22
C ASP A 14 -16.30 6.01 -3.32
N GLU A 15 -16.17 4.99 -4.18
CA GLU A 15 -17.19 3.96 -4.42
C GLU A 15 -17.24 2.87 -3.32
N ARG A 16 -16.08 2.34 -2.92
CA ARG A 16 -15.96 1.19 -2.01
C ARG A 16 -15.54 1.58 -0.59
N GLY A 17 -15.21 2.85 -0.37
CA GLY A 17 -14.73 3.38 0.90
C GLY A 17 -13.19 3.45 0.98
N PRO A 18 -12.65 4.40 1.75
CA PRO A 18 -11.21 4.65 1.87
C PRO A 18 -10.52 3.59 2.77
N LEU A 19 -10.47 2.34 2.31
CA LEU A 19 -9.86 1.23 3.04
C LEU A 19 -8.95 0.39 2.15
N CYS A 20 -7.73 0.18 2.65
CA CYS A 20 -6.80 -0.80 2.15
C CYS A 20 -6.66 -1.96 3.13
N VAL A 21 -6.96 -3.19 2.70
CA VAL A 21 -6.81 -4.39 3.55
C VAL A 21 -5.48 -5.09 3.24
N GLY A 22 -4.68 -5.36 4.27
CA GLY A 22 -3.48 -6.19 4.11
C GLY A 22 -3.81 -7.64 3.76
N ILE A 23 -2.97 -8.30 2.96
CA ILE A 23 -2.99 -9.78 2.84
C ILE A 23 -1.66 -10.27 3.43
N ASP A 24 -1.70 -10.61 4.72
CA ASP A 24 -0.51 -10.86 5.53
C ASP A 24 -0.51 -12.28 6.16
N PRO A 25 -0.29 -13.34 5.36
CA PRO A 25 -0.33 -14.75 5.81
C PRO A 25 0.91 -15.16 6.62
N HIS A 26 1.25 -14.39 7.65
CA HIS A 26 2.31 -14.72 8.59
C HIS A 26 1.87 -15.86 9.53
N ALA A 27 2.84 -16.63 10.05
CA ALA A 27 2.57 -17.84 10.84
C ALA A 27 1.54 -17.64 11.97
N SER A 28 1.61 -16.52 12.71
CA SER A 28 0.63 -16.22 13.77
C SER A 28 -0.82 -16.04 13.27
N LEU A 29 -1.06 -15.44 12.10
CA LEU A 29 -2.40 -15.30 11.53
C LEU A 29 -2.90 -16.61 10.92
N LEU A 30 -2.01 -17.37 10.28
CA LEU A 30 -2.33 -18.73 9.83
C LEU A 30 -2.78 -19.60 11.01
N SER A 31 -2.00 -19.60 12.10
CA SER A 31 -2.32 -20.34 13.31
C SER A 31 -3.64 -19.89 13.94
N SER A 32 -3.90 -18.57 14.00
CA SER A 32 -5.16 -18.06 14.56
C SER A 32 -6.39 -18.42 13.71
N TRP A 33 -6.20 -18.76 12.43
CA TRP A 33 -7.24 -19.27 11.54
C TRP A 33 -7.35 -20.80 11.57
N GLY A 34 -6.52 -21.49 12.36
CA GLY A 34 -6.44 -22.95 12.39
C GLY A 34 -5.79 -23.54 11.12
N LEU A 35 -4.99 -22.76 10.40
CA LEU A 35 -4.26 -23.19 9.20
C LEU A 35 -2.82 -23.58 9.55
N SER A 36 -2.26 -24.51 8.77
CA SER A 36 -0.85 -24.89 8.87
C SER A 36 0.08 -23.80 8.34
N ASP A 37 1.32 -23.75 8.84
CA ASP A 37 2.35 -22.84 8.35
C ASP A 37 3.10 -23.43 7.14
N ASP A 38 2.36 -23.67 6.06
CA ASP A 38 2.85 -24.25 4.80
C ASP A 38 2.15 -23.64 3.58
N ILE A 39 2.45 -24.14 2.38
CA ILE A 39 1.82 -23.68 1.13
C ILE A 39 0.29 -23.85 1.14
N ALA A 40 -0.25 -24.91 1.71
CA ALA A 40 -1.69 -25.14 1.74
C ALA A 40 -2.39 -24.13 2.66
N GLY A 41 -1.78 -23.83 3.81
CA GLY A 41 -2.24 -22.76 4.69
C GLY A 41 -2.17 -21.38 4.04
N LEU A 42 -1.06 -21.06 3.37
CA LEU A 42 -0.88 -19.82 2.59
C LEU A 42 -1.98 -19.65 1.53
N GLU A 43 -2.21 -20.69 0.72
CA GLU A 43 -3.20 -20.69 -0.35
C GLU A 43 -4.62 -20.53 0.22
N ARG A 44 -4.96 -21.31 1.25
CA ARG A 44 -6.28 -21.25 1.89
C ARG A 44 -6.56 -19.88 2.50
N PHE A 45 -5.58 -19.29 3.18
CA PHE A 45 -5.71 -17.95 3.75
C PHE A 45 -5.95 -16.92 2.66
N SER A 46 -5.06 -16.87 1.67
CA SER A 46 -5.07 -15.82 0.63
C SER A 46 -6.35 -15.87 -0.20
N ARG A 47 -6.75 -17.08 -0.62
CA ARG A 47 -8.01 -17.31 -1.33
C ARG A 47 -9.23 -16.87 -0.53
N THR A 48 -9.30 -17.24 0.76
CA THR A 48 -10.44 -16.88 1.62
C THR A 48 -10.55 -15.36 1.79
N VAL A 49 -9.44 -14.64 1.92
CA VAL A 49 -9.44 -13.17 2.02
C VAL A 49 -9.97 -12.55 0.72
N VAL A 50 -9.49 -13.00 -0.44
CA VAL A 50 -9.93 -12.49 -1.74
C VAL A 50 -11.42 -12.79 -1.97
N GLU A 51 -11.85 -14.05 -1.81
CA GLU A 51 -13.27 -14.45 -1.95
C GLU A 51 -14.20 -13.65 -1.00
N ALA A 52 -13.72 -13.34 0.20
CA ALA A 52 -14.50 -12.59 1.18
C ALA A 52 -14.56 -11.09 0.91
N LEU A 53 -13.54 -10.45 0.33
CA LEU A 53 -13.42 -8.99 0.38
C LEU A 53 -13.21 -8.30 -0.98
N ALA A 54 -12.80 -9.02 -2.04
CA ALA A 54 -12.38 -8.40 -3.31
C ALA A 54 -13.48 -7.65 -4.08
N ASP A 55 -14.74 -7.84 -3.74
CA ASP A 55 -15.91 -7.13 -4.29
C ASP A 55 -16.32 -5.92 -3.44
N THR A 56 -15.72 -5.73 -2.26
CA THR A 56 -16.18 -4.75 -1.24
C THR A 56 -15.12 -3.75 -0.79
N VAL A 57 -13.82 -4.08 -0.91
CA VAL A 57 -12.75 -3.16 -0.51
C VAL A 57 -12.18 -2.41 -1.72
N ALA A 58 -11.68 -1.19 -1.49
CA ALA A 58 -11.06 -0.40 -2.55
C ALA A 58 -9.69 -0.97 -2.95
N VAL A 59 -8.90 -1.39 -1.96
CA VAL A 59 -7.51 -1.79 -2.16
C VAL A 59 -7.15 -3.03 -1.33
N PHE A 60 -6.42 -3.96 -1.92
CA PHE A 60 -5.63 -4.94 -1.20
C PHE A 60 -4.15 -4.60 -1.22
N LYS A 61 -3.44 -4.98 -0.16
CA LYS A 61 -1.98 -4.82 -0.07
C LYS A 61 -1.29 -6.11 0.41
N PRO A 62 -1.08 -7.09 -0.48
CA PRO A 62 -0.30 -8.28 -0.15
C PRO A 62 1.13 -7.91 0.23
N GLN A 63 1.63 -8.51 1.32
CA GLN A 63 3.02 -8.37 1.75
C GLN A 63 3.86 -9.51 1.17
N ALA A 64 4.67 -9.20 0.17
CA ALA A 64 5.37 -10.20 -0.64
C ALA A 64 6.24 -11.15 0.21
N ALA A 65 6.86 -10.66 1.28
CA ALA A 65 7.72 -11.46 2.16
C ALA A 65 7.02 -12.72 2.74
N PHE A 66 5.72 -12.65 3.03
CA PHE A 66 4.98 -13.79 3.59
C PHE A 66 4.67 -14.88 2.58
N PHE A 67 4.77 -14.57 1.29
CA PHE A 67 4.69 -15.50 0.18
C PHE A 67 6.09 -16.00 -0.19
N GLU A 68 7.06 -15.09 -0.33
CA GLU A 68 8.46 -15.37 -0.68
C GLU A 68 9.13 -16.41 0.23
N ARG A 69 8.81 -16.42 1.52
CA ARG A 69 9.36 -17.40 2.49
C ARG A 69 9.05 -18.87 2.13
N PHE A 70 8.10 -19.11 1.24
CA PHE A 70 7.77 -20.44 0.71
C PHE A 70 8.32 -20.71 -0.71
N GLY A 71 9.26 -19.87 -1.17
CA GLY A 71 9.91 -20.01 -2.47
C GLY A 71 8.96 -19.81 -3.66
N SER A 72 9.30 -20.41 -4.79
CA SER A 72 8.53 -20.27 -6.05
C SER A 72 7.07 -20.70 -5.91
N ARG A 73 6.77 -21.70 -5.06
CA ARG A 73 5.39 -22.10 -4.78
C ARG A 73 4.60 -21.03 -4.06
N GLY A 74 5.23 -20.26 -3.17
CA GLY A 74 4.60 -19.12 -2.52
C GLY A 74 4.36 -17.97 -3.49
N ILE A 75 5.30 -17.73 -4.40
CA ILE A 75 5.12 -16.77 -5.50
C ILE A 75 3.95 -17.16 -6.41
N ALA A 76 3.80 -18.44 -6.75
CA ALA A 76 2.64 -18.89 -7.54
C ALA A 76 1.29 -18.62 -6.84
N VAL A 77 1.23 -18.76 -5.51
CA VAL A 77 0.04 -18.38 -4.74
C VAL A 77 -0.17 -16.86 -4.77
N LEU A 78 0.90 -16.06 -4.72
CA LEU A 78 0.83 -14.60 -4.83
C LEU A 78 0.30 -14.17 -6.20
N GLU A 79 0.79 -14.76 -7.29
CA GLU A 79 0.33 -14.53 -8.67
C GLU A 79 -1.19 -14.74 -8.76
N GLN A 80 -1.69 -15.89 -8.29
CA GLN A 80 -3.12 -16.18 -8.30
C GLN A 80 -3.92 -15.22 -7.41
N THR A 81 -3.41 -14.88 -6.22
CA THR A 81 -4.05 -13.96 -5.28
C THR A 81 -4.22 -12.56 -5.89
N VAL A 82 -3.19 -12.06 -6.57
CA VAL A 82 -3.21 -10.76 -7.25
C VAL A 82 -4.18 -10.80 -8.44
N ALA A 83 -4.11 -11.85 -9.27
CA ALA A 83 -5.00 -12.01 -10.42
C ALA A 83 -6.48 -12.04 -10.01
N ASP A 84 -6.84 -12.84 -9.00
CA ASP A 84 -8.22 -12.97 -8.52
C ASP A 84 -8.74 -11.66 -7.89
N ALA A 85 -7.90 -10.96 -7.12
CA ALA A 85 -8.26 -9.68 -6.53
C ALA A 85 -8.58 -8.62 -7.60
N ARG A 86 -7.72 -8.52 -8.63
CA ARG A 86 -7.89 -7.57 -9.73
C ARG A 86 -9.07 -7.94 -10.63
N ALA A 87 -9.30 -9.23 -10.88
CA ALA A 87 -10.46 -9.71 -11.64
C ALA A 87 -11.80 -9.35 -10.97
N ALA A 88 -11.85 -9.25 -9.64
CA ALA A 88 -13.01 -8.75 -8.89
C ALA A 88 -13.12 -7.21 -8.83
N GLY A 89 -12.18 -6.50 -9.46
CA GLY A 89 -12.16 -5.03 -9.53
C GLY A 89 -11.57 -4.32 -8.30
N THR A 90 -10.91 -5.04 -7.38
CA THR A 90 -10.13 -4.41 -6.30
C THR A 90 -8.74 -4.03 -6.81
N LEU A 91 -8.27 -2.83 -6.45
CA LEU A 91 -6.90 -2.42 -6.76
C LEU A 91 -5.90 -3.16 -5.88
N VAL A 92 -4.75 -3.52 -6.43
CA VAL A 92 -3.69 -4.21 -5.69
C VAL A 92 -2.45 -3.33 -5.57
N VAL A 93 -2.03 -3.08 -4.33
CA VAL A 93 -0.74 -2.45 -4.00
C VAL A 93 0.22 -3.54 -3.56
N MET A 94 1.16 -3.92 -4.42
CA MET A 94 2.18 -4.90 -4.06
C MET A 94 3.14 -4.29 -3.04
N ASP A 95 3.15 -4.82 -1.81
CA ASP A 95 4.06 -4.36 -0.77
C ASP A 95 5.32 -5.21 -0.74
N ALA A 96 6.26 -4.88 -1.64
CA ALA A 96 7.52 -5.59 -1.84
C ALA A 96 8.78 -4.75 -1.54
N LYS A 97 8.63 -3.43 -1.32
CA LYS A 97 9.69 -2.49 -0.92
C LYS A 97 10.97 -2.59 -1.75
N ARG A 98 10.82 -2.81 -3.07
CA ARG A 98 11.96 -3.01 -3.99
C ARG A 98 12.75 -1.71 -4.20
N GLY A 99 14.03 -1.82 -4.50
CA GLY A 99 14.88 -0.69 -4.84
C GLY A 99 16.21 -1.18 -5.37
N ASP A 100 16.60 -0.71 -6.55
CA ASP A 100 17.85 -1.05 -7.22
C ASP A 100 18.23 0.07 -8.21
N ILE A 101 19.18 -0.19 -9.11
CA ILE A 101 19.72 0.78 -10.07
C ILE A 101 19.48 0.29 -11.50
N GLY A 102 19.15 1.22 -12.40
CA GLY A 102 19.18 1.01 -13.85
C GLY A 102 18.37 -0.20 -14.31
N SER A 103 19.01 -1.11 -15.04
CA SER A 103 18.36 -2.31 -15.59
C SER A 103 17.79 -3.25 -14.51
N THR A 104 18.34 -3.26 -13.30
CA THR A 104 17.78 -4.08 -12.21
C THR A 104 16.50 -3.47 -11.66
N MET A 105 16.45 -2.12 -11.54
CA MET A 105 15.20 -1.43 -11.19
C MET A 105 14.14 -1.62 -12.29
N ALA A 106 14.56 -1.61 -13.56
CA ALA A 106 13.68 -1.96 -14.68
C ALA A 106 13.15 -3.40 -14.54
N ALA A 107 13.97 -4.39 -14.21
CA ALA A 107 13.50 -5.77 -14.02
C ALA A 107 12.46 -5.89 -12.89
N TYR A 108 12.63 -5.17 -11.77
CA TYR A 108 11.59 -5.08 -10.74
C TYR A 108 10.32 -4.40 -11.27
N ALA A 109 10.47 -3.32 -12.04
CA ALA A 109 9.33 -2.63 -12.66
C ALA A 109 8.58 -3.58 -13.62
N GLU A 110 9.29 -4.31 -14.49
CA GLU A 110 8.70 -5.29 -15.39
C GLU A 110 7.93 -6.38 -14.64
N THR A 111 8.47 -6.82 -13.49
CA THR A 111 7.83 -7.84 -12.65
C THR A 111 6.50 -7.37 -12.06
N PHE A 112 6.37 -6.11 -11.64
CA PHE A 112 5.18 -5.67 -10.87
C PHE A 112 4.29 -4.65 -11.58
N LEU A 113 4.79 -3.98 -12.62
CA LEU A 113 4.15 -2.82 -13.23
C LEU A 113 3.90 -3.00 -14.73
N ARG A 114 4.38 -4.07 -15.37
CA ARG A 114 4.02 -4.39 -16.76
C ARG A 114 2.79 -5.29 -16.81
N GLU A 115 1.80 -4.95 -17.63
CA GLU A 115 0.50 -5.62 -17.66
C GLU A 115 0.55 -7.12 -17.98
N ASP A 116 1.57 -7.57 -18.73
CA ASP A 116 1.77 -8.97 -19.11
C ASP A 116 2.47 -9.82 -18.04
N SER A 117 2.90 -9.21 -16.94
CA SER A 117 3.52 -9.93 -15.83
C SER A 117 2.47 -10.71 -15.01
N PRO A 118 2.78 -11.94 -14.56
CA PRO A 118 1.90 -12.68 -13.65
C PRO A 118 1.74 -12.01 -12.27
N LEU A 119 2.60 -11.04 -11.93
CA LEU A 119 2.54 -10.26 -10.69
C LEU A 119 2.12 -8.80 -10.92
N PHE A 120 1.55 -8.48 -12.09
CA PHE A 120 1.09 -7.13 -12.40
C PHE A 120 0.13 -6.60 -11.32
N SER A 121 0.51 -5.46 -10.72
CA SER A 121 -0.19 -4.81 -9.62
C SER A 121 -0.43 -3.34 -9.96
N ASP A 122 -1.48 -2.77 -9.40
CA ASP A 122 -1.87 -1.39 -9.68
C ASP A 122 -0.90 -0.36 -9.09
N ALA A 123 -0.18 -0.73 -8.03
CA ALA A 123 1.00 0.00 -7.57
C ALA A 123 2.02 -0.90 -6.86
N LEU A 124 3.24 -0.40 -6.70
CA LEU A 124 4.35 -1.07 -6.02
C LEU A 124 4.94 -0.20 -4.89
N THR A 125 5.20 -0.78 -3.72
CA THR A 125 6.02 -0.10 -2.70
C THR A 125 7.50 -0.19 -3.04
N VAL A 126 8.23 0.93 -2.97
CA VAL A 126 9.65 1.02 -3.33
C VAL A 126 10.48 1.73 -2.26
N SER A 127 11.72 1.28 -2.07
CA SER A 127 12.68 1.85 -1.11
C SER A 127 13.66 2.79 -1.83
N PRO A 128 13.72 4.08 -1.48
CA PRO A 128 14.55 5.07 -2.17
C PRO A 128 15.97 5.20 -1.58
N TYR A 129 16.47 4.17 -0.88
CA TYR A 129 17.79 4.25 -0.23
C TYR A 129 18.93 4.59 -1.21
N LEU A 130 18.80 4.17 -2.47
CA LEU A 130 19.77 4.41 -3.54
C LEU A 130 19.57 5.79 -4.23
N GLY A 131 18.69 6.63 -3.67
CA GLY A 131 18.32 7.94 -4.20
C GLY A 131 17.05 7.88 -5.05
N TYR A 132 16.23 8.94 -5.00
CA TYR A 132 14.96 9.01 -5.74
C TYR A 132 15.13 8.76 -7.24
N GLY A 133 16.17 9.34 -7.83
CA GLY A 133 16.48 9.18 -9.26
C GLY A 133 16.77 7.74 -9.68
N SER A 134 17.15 6.84 -8.76
CA SER A 134 17.34 5.42 -9.10
C SER A 134 16.03 4.71 -9.45
N LEU A 135 14.89 5.29 -9.04
CA LEU A 135 13.54 4.77 -9.28
C LEU A 135 12.99 5.14 -10.67
N ALA A 136 13.70 5.93 -11.47
CA ALA A 136 13.23 6.41 -12.77
C ALA A 136 12.66 5.29 -13.68
N PRO A 137 13.29 4.11 -13.82
CA PRO A 137 12.73 3.03 -14.65
C PRO A 137 11.34 2.56 -14.17
N ALA A 138 11.11 2.55 -12.86
CA ALA A 138 9.81 2.18 -12.29
C ALA A 138 8.78 3.31 -12.40
N VAL A 139 9.21 4.57 -12.29
CA VAL A 139 8.33 5.74 -12.51
C VAL A 139 7.84 5.75 -13.95
N GLU A 140 8.75 5.61 -14.92
CA GLU A 140 8.45 5.60 -16.36
C GLU A 140 7.46 4.49 -16.71
N LEU A 141 7.77 3.23 -16.36
CA LEU A 141 6.89 2.10 -16.66
C LEU A 141 5.54 2.19 -15.92
N ALA A 142 5.51 2.73 -14.69
CA ALA A 142 4.24 2.97 -14.00
C ALA A 142 3.35 3.96 -14.75
N ARG A 143 3.91 5.02 -15.35
CA ARG A 143 3.14 5.97 -16.18
C ARG A 143 2.56 5.28 -17.41
N GLU A 144 3.37 4.48 -18.09
CA GLU A 144 2.97 3.76 -19.32
C GLU A 144 1.81 2.78 -19.05
N SER A 145 1.91 2.00 -17.98
CA SER A 145 0.89 1.01 -17.59
C SER A 145 -0.29 1.61 -16.82
N GLY A 146 -0.29 2.92 -16.54
CA GLY A 146 -1.28 3.55 -15.69
C GLY A 146 -1.25 3.04 -14.24
N ALA A 147 -0.13 2.46 -13.79
CA ALA A 147 0.12 2.02 -12.42
C ALA A 147 0.66 3.19 -11.56
N GLY A 148 1.04 2.90 -10.32
CA GLY A 148 1.60 3.86 -9.38
C GLY A 148 2.74 3.30 -8.53
N LEU A 149 3.35 4.16 -7.72
CA LEU A 149 4.37 3.77 -6.74
C LEU A 149 4.01 4.31 -5.37
N PHE A 150 4.45 3.63 -4.32
CA PHE A 150 4.48 4.15 -2.95
C PHE A 150 5.91 4.14 -2.43
N VAL A 151 6.55 5.30 -2.40
CA VAL A 151 7.93 5.46 -1.96
C VAL A 151 7.99 5.50 -0.43
N LEU A 152 8.87 4.72 0.18
CA LEU A 152 9.10 4.79 1.63
C LEU A 152 9.62 6.18 2.03
N ALA A 153 8.84 6.94 2.81
CA ALA A 153 9.21 8.28 3.25
C ALA A 153 9.32 8.36 4.79
N LEU A 154 8.25 7.98 5.50
CA LEU A 154 8.16 8.13 6.95
C LEU A 154 7.52 6.87 7.57
N THR A 155 8.33 5.94 8.10
CA THR A 155 7.82 4.69 8.68
C THR A 155 7.72 4.78 10.20
N SER A 156 6.81 4.01 10.80
CA SER A 156 6.50 4.07 12.23
C SER A 156 7.34 3.15 13.12
N ASN A 157 8.25 2.35 12.56
CA ASN A 157 9.14 1.53 13.36
C ASN A 157 10.14 2.42 14.15
N PRO A 158 10.59 2.00 15.34
CA PRO A 158 11.45 2.82 16.21
C PRO A 158 12.72 3.35 15.52
N GLU A 159 13.26 2.58 14.58
CA GLU A 159 14.51 2.87 13.88
C GLU A 159 14.30 3.76 12.64
N GLY A 160 13.05 4.03 12.21
CA GLY A 160 12.76 4.75 10.96
C GLY A 160 13.43 6.13 10.90
N ALA A 161 13.51 6.80 12.04
CA ALA A 161 14.13 8.11 12.18
C ALA A 161 15.63 8.13 11.82
N GLU A 162 16.35 7.01 11.96
CA GLU A 162 17.80 6.93 11.75
C GLU A 162 18.22 7.47 10.38
N VAL A 163 17.53 7.03 9.33
CA VAL A 163 17.78 7.49 7.95
C VAL A 163 16.80 8.59 7.56
N GLN A 164 15.52 8.45 7.89
CA GLN A 164 14.46 9.32 7.35
C GLN A 164 14.55 10.76 7.88
N ARG A 165 15.14 10.95 9.07
CA ARG A 165 15.36 12.28 9.67
C ARG A 165 16.80 12.78 9.52
N ALA A 166 17.68 12.06 8.83
CA ALA A 166 18.98 12.59 8.45
C ALA A 166 18.80 13.83 7.57
N VAL A 167 19.62 14.86 7.79
CA VAL A 167 19.50 16.18 7.17
C VAL A 167 20.51 16.32 6.04
N ARG A 168 20.06 16.74 4.85
CA ARG A 168 20.88 17.04 3.69
C ARG A 168 21.54 18.41 3.81
N GLU A 169 22.50 18.70 2.94
CA GLU A 169 23.18 20.02 2.88
C GLU A 169 22.22 21.20 2.70
N ASP A 170 21.08 20.99 2.04
CA ASP A 170 20.04 22.01 1.84
C ASP A 170 19.08 22.18 3.03
N GLY A 171 19.33 21.48 4.15
CA GLY A 171 18.54 21.55 5.37
C GLY A 171 17.28 20.66 5.39
N ARG A 172 16.92 20.00 4.28
CA ARG A 172 15.79 19.07 4.25
C ARG A 172 16.18 17.71 4.83
N THR A 173 15.24 17.06 5.52
CA THR A 173 15.41 15.66 5.87
C THR A 173 15.27 14.76 4.64
N ILE A 174 15.76 13.52 4.72
CA ILE A 174 15.57 12.52 3.66
C ILE A 174 14.07 12.28 3.40
N GLY A 175 13.26 12.13 4.45
CA GLY A 175 11.81 11.97 4.33
C GLY A 175 11.15 13.15 3.60
N ALA A 176 11.50 14.39 3.98
CA ALA A 176 10.98 15.60 3.31
C ALA A 176 11.45 15.70 1.85
N THR A 177 12.66 15.23 1.55
CA THR A 177 13.17 15.17 0.17
C THR A 177 12.34 14.23 -0.69
N MET A 178 11.97 13.05 -0.18
CA MET A 178 11.13 12.10 -0.93
C MET A 178 9.74 12.70 -1.20
N LEU A 179 9.14 13.35 -0.20
CA LEU A 179 7.84 14.03 -0.35
C LEU A 179 7.90 15.14 -1.41
N ALA A 180 8.97 15.95 -1.43
CA ALA A 180 9.15 17.01 -2.43
C ALA A 180 9.24 16.45 -3.86
N HIS A 181 10.01 15.38 -4.08
CA HIS A 181 10.07 14.73 -5.39
C HIS A 181 8.72 14.17 -5.84
N LEU A 182 7.96 13.57 -4.93
CA LEU A 182 6.62 13.08 -5.24
C LEU A 182 5.66 14.22 -5.60
N ALA A 183 5.75 15.37 -4.93
CA ALA A 183 4.97 16.56 -5.28
C ALA A 183 5.29 17.04 -6.71
N GLU A 184 6.57 17.02 -7.11
CA GLU A 184 7.00 17.32 -8.47
C GLU A 184 6.44 16.32 -9.49
N GLU A 185 6.51 15.01 -9.21
CA GLU A 185 5.97 13.97 -10.11
C GLU A 185 4.45 14.06 -10.32
N ASN A 186 3.72 14.58 -9.33
CA ASN A 186 2.27 14.71 -9.35
C ASN A 186 1.79 16.12 -9.73
N ALA A 187 2.69 17.03 -10.09
CA ALA A 187 2.33 18.40 -10.44
C ALA A 187 1.30 18.43 -11.58
N GLY A 188 0.16 19.10 -11.34
CA GLY A 188 -0.92 19.24 -12.33
C GLY A 188 -1.80 17.98 -12.53
N ALA A 189 -1.55 16.88 -11.82
CA ALA A 189 -2.40 15.70 -11.91
C ALA A 189 -3.79 15.96 -11.30
N THR A 190 -4.84 15.50 -11.98
CA THR A 190 -6.23 15.58 -11.50
C THR A 190 -6.95 14.24 -11.73
N PRO A 191 -7.81 13.78 -10.80
CA PRO A 191 -8.07 14.36 -9.47
C PRO A 191 -6.94 14.10 -8.46
N MET A 192 -6.01 13.19 -8.76
CA MET A 192 -4.89 12.79 -7.90
C MET A 192 -3.78 12.17 -8.76
N GLY A 193 -2.52 12.39 -8.40
CA GLY A 193 -1.35 11.76 -9.02
C GLY A 193 -1.16 10.29 -8.66
N SER A 194 -0.30 9.59 -9.39
CA SER A 194 -0.05 8.14 -9.22
C SER A 194 1.13 7.82 -8.30
N PHE A 195 1.92 8.81 -7.90
CA PHE A 195 3.15 8.60 -7.13
C PHE A 195 2.93 9.00 -5.68
N GLY A 196 2.82 8.00 -4.81
CA GLY A 196 2.52 8.17 -3.41
C GLY A 196 3.70 7.96 -2.49
N ALA A 197 3.46 8.23 -1.21
CA ALA A 197 4.40 7.96 -0.13
C ALA A 197 3.84 6.93 0.85
N VAL A 198 4.72 6.14 1.49
CA VAL A 198 4.38 5.42 2.72
C VAL A 198 4.66 6.32 3.92
N VAL A 199 3.61 6.61 4.69
CA VAL A 199 3.64 7.50 5.86
C VAL A 199 2.89 6.83 7.01
N GLY A 200 3.61 6.42 8.06
CA GLY A 200 3.04 5.69 9.20
C GLY A 200 2.04 6.53 9.99
N ALA A 201 0.84 5.98 10.21
CA ALA A 201 -0.26 6.70 10.87
C ALA A 201 -0.03 6.96 12.37
N THR A 202 0.92 6.25 12.99
CA THR A 202 1.23 6.34 14.43
C THR A 202 2.35 7.32 14.73
N LEU A 203 2.86 8.05 13.73
CA LEU A 203 3.90 9.06 13.91
C LEU A 203 3.32 10.30 14.60
N GLY A 204 3.90 10.69 15.75
CA GLY A 204 3.43 11.82 16.55
C GLY A 204 3.83 13.21 16.03
N ASP A 205 4.79 13.28 15.10
CA ASP A 205 5.40 14.51 14.60
C ASP A 205 5.43 14.48 13.05
N LEU A 206 4.23 14.48 12.44
CA LEU A 206 4.08 14.66 11.00
C LEU A 206 3.86 16.12 10.61
N SER A 207 3.54 17.00 11.56
CA SER A 207 3.30 18.43 11.31
C SER A 207 4.54 19.19 10.80
N SER A 208 5.72 18.60 10.94
CA SER A 208 6.99 19.11 10.41
C SER A 208 7.24 18.75 8.94
N PHE A 209 6.36 17.97 8.32
CA PHE A 209 6.46 17.53 6.93
C PHE A 209 5.30 18.08 6.10
N ASP A 210 5.60 18.51 4.88
CA ASP A 210 4.58 18.86 3.90
C ASP A 210 4.05 17.59 3.22
N LEU A 211 2.81 17.24 3.54
CA LEU A 211 2.13 16.06 3.00
C LEU A 211 1.28 16.38 1.75
N ASP A 212 1.23 17.63 1.29
CA ASP A 212 0.48 18.05 0.10
C ASP A 212 1.23 17.71 -1.20
N ILE A 213 1.49 16.42 -1.40
CA ILE A 213 2.24 15.91 -2.54
C ILE A 213 1.36 15.65 -3.78
N ASN A 214 0.09 16.04 -3.75
CA ASN A 214 -0.94 15.73 -4.77
C ASN A 214 -1.03 14.24 -5.19
N GLY A 215 -0.59 13.33 -4.32
CA GLY A 215 -0.56 11.88 -4.54
C GLY A 215 -1.01 11.12 -3.30
N PRO A 216 -1.21 9.80 -3.41
CA PRO A 216 -1.76 9.01 -2.33
C PRO A 216 -0.76 8.77 -1.20
N LEU A 217 -1.24 8.75 0.04
CA LEU A 217 -0.43 8.49 1.24
C LEU A 217 -0.83 7.13 1.84
N LEU A 218 -0.05 6.08 1.56
CA LEU A 218 -0.29 4.76 2.15
C LEU A 218 0.07 4.81 3.64
N ALA A 219 -0.95 4.65 4.48
CA ALA A 219 -0.83 4.80 5.92
C ALA A 219 -0.99 3.45 6.65
N PRO A 220 0.11 2.70 6.86
CA PRO A 220 0.08 1.52 7.69
C PRO A 220 -0.13 1.89 9.17
N GLY A 221 -0.72 0.97 9.92
CA GLY A 221 -0.81 1.05 11.38
C GLY A 221 -2.17 1.43 11.94
N ILE A 222 -3.20 1.51 11.10
CA ILE A 222 -4.57 1.74 11.56
C ILE A 222 -5.09 0.52 12.33
N GLY A 223 -5.70 0.78 13.49
CA GLY A 223 -6.17 -0.21 14.44
C GLY A 223 -5.06 -0.75 15.33
N ALA A 224 -4.58 -1.97 15.04
CA ALA A 224 -3.79 -2.76 15.98
C ALA A 224 -2.38 -2.19 16.35
N GLN A 225 -1.91 -1.15 15.66
CA GLN A 225 -0.65 -0.46 15.98
C GLN A 225 -0.87 0.86 16.74
N GLY A 226 -2.13 1.21 17.05
CA GLY A 226 -2.47 2.30 17.96
C GLY A 226 -3.04 3.56 17.34
N ALA A 227 -3.16 3.65 16.00
CA ALA A 227 -3.86 4.74 15.34
C ALA A 227 -5.34 4.38 15.14
N GLU A 228 -6.25 5.20 15.64
CA GLU A 228 -7.69 5.04 15.38
C GLU A 228 -8.09 5.77 14.08
N ALA A 229 -9.23 5.39 13.48
CA ALA A 229 -9.74 6.09 12.29
C ALA A 229 -9.95 7.59 12.57
N ALA A 230 -10.40 7.93 13.78
CA ALA A 230 -10.60 9.31 14.23
C ALA A 230 -9.30 10.12 14.37
N ASP A 231 -8.13 9.48 14.45
CA ASP A 231 -6.84 10.18 14.49
C ASP A 231 -6.40 10.70 13.12
N LEU A 232 -6.92 10.13 12.03
CA LEU A 232 -6.46 10.41 10.67
C LEU A 232 -6.48 11.91 10.31
N PRO A 233 -7.56 12.70 10.58
CA PRO A 233 -7.56 14.13 10.26
C PRO A 233 -6.53 14.91 11.07
N ARG A 234 -6.31 14.53 12.34
CA ARG A 234 -5.31 15.16 13.21
C ARG A 234 -3.89 14.85 12.72
N VAL A 235 -3.65 13.63 12.25
CA VAL A 235 -2.32 13.15 11.82
C VAL A 235 -1.95 13.66 10.43
N PHE A 236 -2.90 13.67 9.49
CA PHE A 236 -2.65 14.00 8.09
C PHE A 236 -3.16 15.38 7.65
N GLY A 237 -3.90 16.10 8.51
CA GLY A 237 -4.43 17.43 8.20
C GLY A 237 -5.24 17.46 6.90
N THR A 238 -5.00 18.46 6.06
CA THR A 238 -5.69 18.61 4.77
C THR A 238 -5.35 17.52 3.75
N ALA A 239 -4.23 16.81 3.94
CA ALA A 239 -3.82 15.69 3.10
C ALA A 239 -4.60 14.40 3.43
N VAL A 240 -5.43 14.39 4.48
CA VAL A 240 -6.23 13.21 4.88
C VAL A 240 -7.08 12.66 3.73
N ARG A 241 -7.57 13.52 2.84
CA ARG A 241 -8.34 13.14 1.64
C ARG A 241 -7.57 12.25 0.66
N ASN A 242 -6.24 12.25 0.71
CA ASN A 242 -5.35 11.45 -0.14
C ASN A 242 -4.81 10.21 0.57
N VAL A 243 -5.16 10.00 1.84
CA VAL A 243 -4.67 8.86 2.62
C VAL A 243 -5.33 7.58 2.11
N VAL A 244 -4.52 6.53 2.01
CA VAL A 244 -4.92 5.14 1.78
C VAL A 244 -4.68 4.39 3.10
N PRO A 245 -5.65 4.35 4.02
CA PRO A 245 -5.44 3.79 5.34
C PRO A 245 -5.38 2.26 5.24
N ASN A 246 -4.28 1.68 5.70
CA ASN A 246 -4.07 0.24 5.65
C ASN A 246 -4.40 -0.43 6.99
N VAL A 247 -5.37 -1.35 6.96
CA VAL A 247 -5.75 -2.20 8.09
C VAL A 247 -5.40 -3.66 7.76
N SER A 248 -4.58 -4.27 8.61
CA SER A 248 -4.20 -5.68 8.50
C SER A 248 -4.92 -6.50 9.58
N ARG A 249 -4.26 -6.72 10.73
CA ARG A 249 -4.79 -7.49 11.88
C ARG A 249 -6.21 -7.08 12.33
N GLY A 250 -6.59 -5.81 12.19
CA GLY A 250 -7.92 -5.32 12.55
C GLY A 250 -9.05 -6.00 11.80
N VAL A 251 -8.82 -6.37 10.53
CA VAL A 251 -9.76 -7.14 9.69
C VAL A 251 -9.41 -8.64 9.76
N LEU A 252 -8.15 -8.99 9.49
CA LEU A 252 -7.73 -10.38 9.28
C LEU A 252 -7.91 -11.28 10.51
N ARG A 253 -7.90 -10.74 11.74
CA ARG A 253 -8.16 -11.54 12.96
C ARG A 253 -9.57 -12.16 13.02
N HIS A 254 -10.49 -11.70 12.17
CA HIS A 254 -11.87 -12.16 12.14
C HIS A 254 -12.10 -13.34 11.17
N GLY A 255 -11.09 -13.73 10.39
CA GLY A 255 -11.18 -14.94 9.58
C GLY A 255 -11.00 -16.23 10.40
N PRO A 256 -11.28 -17.40 9.80
CA PRO A 256 -11.66 -17.60 8.40
C PRO A 256 -13.14 -17.34 8.07
N ASP A 257 -13.95 -16.81 9.01
CA ASP A 257 -15.36 -16.48 8.77
C ASP A 257 -15.51 -15.30 7.79
N ALA A 258 -15.97 -15.58 6.57
CA ALA A 258 -16.12 -14.58 5.51
C ALA A 258 -17.09 -13.44 5.89
N GLY A 259 -18.15 -13.74 6.64
CA GLY A 259 -19.10 -12.72 7.10
C GLY A 259 -18.48 -11.77 8.12
N ALA A 260 -17.64 -12.28 9.02
CA ALA A 260 -16.93 -11.51 10.02
C ALA A 260 -15.83 -10.65 9.39
N LEU A 261 -15.12 -11.16 8.37
CA LEU A 261 -14.21 -10.39 7.55
C LEU A 261 -14.94 -9.20 6.88
N ARG A 262 -16.05 -9.47 6.18
CA ARG A 262 -16.86 -8.41 5.52
C ARG A 262 -17.35 -7.36 6.52
N ARG A 263 -17.91 -7.77 7.66
CA ARG A 263 -18.37 -6.85 8.71
C ARG A 263 -17.23 -6.00 9.29
N ALA A 264 -16.05 -6.59 9.50
CA ALA A 264 -14.90 -5.86 10.02
C ALA A 264 -14.38 -4.83 9.00
N ALA A 265 -14.25 -5.21 7.73
CA ALA A 265 -13.83 -4.30 6.66
C ALA A 265 -14.83 -3.14 6.46
N ALA A 266 -16.13 -3.45 6.39
CA ALA A 266 -17.18 -2.42 6.26
C ALA A 266 -17.13 -1.41 7.41
N ARG A 267 -17.00 -1.89 8.66
CA ARG A 267 -16.89 -1.01 9.83
C ARG A 267 -15.69 -0.06 9.73
N PHE A 268 -14.50 -0.55 9.38
CA PHE A 268 -13.34 0.33 9.22
C PHE A 268 -13.52 1.33 8.09
N ALA A 269 -14.05 0.91 6.94
CA ALA A 269 -14.32 1.80 5.82
C ALA A 269 -15.32 2.91 6.21
N ASP A 270 -16.36 2.59 6.98
CA ASP A 270 -17.33 3.56 7.47
C ASP A 270 -16.75 4.51 8.51
N GLU A 271 -16.03 4.01 9.51
CA GLU A 271 -15.36 4.81 10.55
C GLU A 271 -14.37 5.81 9.92
N ILE A 272 -13.57 5.36 8.95
CA ILE A 272 -12.64 6.21 8.22
C ILE A 272 -13.41 7.23 7.38
N ARG A 273 -14.45 6.83 6.64
CA ARG A 273 -15.24 7.75 5.82
C ARG A 273 -15.84 8.88 6.67
N VAL A 274 -16.37 8.55 7.85
CA VAL A 274 -16.89 9.53 8.80
C VAL A 274 -15.77 10.45 9.30
N ALA A 275 -14.61 9.90 9.67
CA ALA A 275 -13.50 10.71 10.16
C ALA A 275 -12.95 11.68 9.08
N VAL A 276 -12.89 11.24 7.82
CA VAL A 276 -12.35 12.04 6.70
C VAL A 276 -13.35 13.10 6.21
N ALA A 277 -14.65 12.90 6.43
CA ALA A 277 -15.69 13.85 6.00
C ALA A 277 -16.00 14.96 7.03
N ALA A 278 -15.53 14.81 8.27
CA ALA A 278 -15.73 15.77 9.37
C ALA A 278 -14.74 16.94 9.30
#